data_AF-A0A520J7M8-F1
#
_entry.id   AF-A0A520J7M8-F1
#
_cell.length_a   1.000
_cell.length_b   1.000
_cell.length_c   1.000
_cell.angle_alpha   90.00
_cell.angle_beta   90.00
_cell.angle_gamma   90.00
#
_symmetry.space_group_name_H-M   'P 1'
#
loop_
_entity.id
_entity.type
_entity.pdbx_description
1 polymer ?
#
loop_
_entity_poly.entity_id
_entity_poly.type
_entity_poly.pdbx_seq_one_letter_code
_entity_poly.pdbx_strand_id
1 'polypeptide(L)'
;MATGPEQTPASTHVIVFANEKGGTGKSTTAVHVAIALAAKGARVACLDLDHRQRTVGRYLDNRAETMKRNGSVLPMPRHATLSEQSEDQFEDLWHSLCEGSDFLVVDTPGRDDPFARTAAALANTLVTPMNDSFVDFDLIGQVDPETYQVTRPSFYSELIWDARKQRARAVSAHP
;
A
#
# COMPACT_ATOMS: atom_id res chain seq x y z
N MET A 1 20.81 -3.57 -11.98
CA MET A 1 21.19 -3.07 -10.63
C MET A 1 20.96 -1.58 -10.66
N ALA A 2 20.35 -1.03 -9.60
CA ALA A 2 19.65 0.26 -9.48
C ALA A 2 18.16 0.20 -9.87
N THR A 3 17.19 0.79 -9.16
CA THR A 3 16.95 1.03 -7.71
C THR A 3 15.65 1.84 -7.67
N GLY A 4 14.51 1.21 -7.37
CA GLY A 4 13.30 1.95 -6.99
C GLY A 4 13.56 2.82 -5.75
N PRO A 5 12.59 3.67 -5.33
CA PRO A 5 12.81 4.65 -4.27
C PRO A 5 13.45 4.00 -3.06
N GLU A 6 14.69 4.42 -2.76
CA GLU A 6 15.52 3.74 -1.78
C GLU A 6 15.04 4.03 -0.34
N GLN A 7 14.32 5.15 -0.15
CA GLN A 7 13.76 5.59 1.13
C GLN A 7 12.48 6.42 0.94
N THR A 8 11.54 6.29 1.89
CA THR A 8 10.38 7.20 1.98
C THR A 8 10.84 8.55 2.53
N PRO A 9 10.35 9.70 2.03
CA PRO A 9 10.63 11.00 2.65
C PRO A 9 10.31 10.98 4.15
N ALA A 10 11.23 11.47 4.98
CA ALA A 10 11.25 11.24 6.44
C ALA A 10 9.99 11.68 7.22
N SER A 11 9.04 12.40 6.59
CA SER A 11 7.82 12.92 7.22
C SER A 11 6.53 12.17 6.87
N THR A 12 6.50 11.35 5.82
CA THR A 12 5.23 10.72 5.36
C THR A 12 5.11 9.30 5.88
N HIS A 13 3.98 9.00 6.52
CA HIS A 13 3.70 7.64 7.00
C HIS A 13 3.00 6.82 5.90
N VAL A 14 3.68 5.78 5.42
CA VAL A 14 3.23 4.93 4.31
C VAL A 14 2.46 3.72 4.84
N ILE A 15 1.22 3.57 4.38
CA ILE A 15 0.33 2.44 4.68
C ILE A 15 0.07 1.67 3.38
N VAL A 16 0.52 0.42 3.32
CA VAL A 16 0.34 -0.43 2.14
C VAL A 16 -0.68 -1.51 2.43
N PHE A 17 -1.66 -1.62 1.54
CA PHE A 17 -2.69 -2.64 1.55
C PHE A 17 -2.31 -3.74 0.57
N ALA A 18 -1.76 -4.84 1.08
CA ALA A 18 -1.20 -5.93 0.26
C ALA A 18 -1.83 -7.28 0.56
N ASN A 19 -2.21 -8.00 -0.50
CA ASN A 19 -2.61 -9.41 -0.48
C ASN A 19 -2.49 -9.97 -1.92
N GLU A 20 -1.97 -11.18 -2.09
CA GLU A 20 -1.86 -11.90 -3.37
C GLU A 20 -3.18 -12.48 -3.90
N LYS A 21 -4.28 -12.33 -3.16
CA LYS A 21 -5.61 -12.74 -3.62
C LYS A 21 -6.51 -11.55 -3.91
N GLY A 22 -7.21 -11.65 -5.04
CA GLY A 22 -8.33 -10.77 -5.35
C GLY A 22 -9.51 -11.01 -4.41
N GLY A 23 -10.31 -9.96 -4.16
CA GLY A 23 -11.60 -10.09 -3.45
C GLY A 23 -11.54 -10.10 -1.92
N THR A 24 -10.42 -9.74 -1.29
CA THR A 24 -10.26 -9.73 0.18
C THR A 24 -10.65 -8.40 0.86
N GLY A 25 -11.31 -7.49 0.12
CA GLY A 25 -11.72 -6.19 0.66
C GLY A 25 -10.61 -5.13 0.74
N LYS A 26 -9.48 -5.37 0.08
CA LYS A 26 -8.27 -4.53 0.14
C LYS A 26 -8.44 -3.10 -0.35
N SER A 27 -8.88 -2.90 -1.59
CA SER A 27 -9.16 -1.57 -2.14
C SER A 27 -10.25 -0.85 -1.35
N THR A 28 -11.29 -1.58 -0.91
CA THR A 28 -12.36 -1.03 -0.06
C THR A 28 -11.79 -0.49 1.24
N THR A 29 -10.95 -1.26 1.92
CA THR A 29 -10.34 -0.85 3.19
C THR A 29 -9.38 0.32 2.98
N ALA A 30 -8.56 0.28 1.92
CA ALA A 30 -7.64 1.37 1.57
C ALA A 30 -8.38 2.71 1.39
N VAL A 31 -9.48 2.72 0.62
CA VAL A 31 -10.33 3.91 0.43
C VAL A 31 -10.88 4.41 1.76
N HIS A 32 -11.46 3.52 2.58
CA HIS A 32 -12.08 3.95 3.85
C HIS A 32 -11.05 4.51 4.83
N VAL A 33 -9.86 3.91 4.90
CA VAL A 33 -8.76 4.42 5.72
C VAL A 33 -8.30 5.79 5.22
N ALA A 34 -8.09 5.96 3.91
CA ALA A 34 -7.68 7.24 3.34
C ALA A 34 -8.70 8.36 3.62
N ILE A 35 -9.99 8.10 3.43
CA ILE A 35 -11.06 9.05 3.72
C ILE A 35 -11.17 9.34 5.22
N ALA A 36 -11.05 8.33 6.08
CA ALA A 36 -11.09 8.52 7.53
C ALA A 36 -9.93 9.39 8.04
N LEU A 37 -8.72 9.18 7.53
CA LEU A 37 -7.56 10.02 7.84
C LEU A 37 -7.77 11.47 7.35
N ALA A 38 -8.25 11.64 6.12
CA ALA A 38 -8.55 12.97 5.58
C ALA A 38 -9.66 13.69 6.38
N ALA A 39 -10.70 12.95 6.79
CA ALA A 39 -11.79 13.49 7.63
C ALA A 39 -11.32 13.89 9.02
N LYS A 40 -10.21 13.34 9.51
CA LYS A 40 -9.54 13.76 10.75
C LYS A 40 -8.58 14.94 10.55
N GLY A 41 -8.52 15.52 9.35
CA GLY A 41 -7.70 16.69 9.04
C GLY A 41 -6.28 16.38 8.56
N ALA A 42 -5.93 15.11 8.36
CA ALA A 42 -4.62 14.76 7.81
C ALA A 42 -4.54 15.03 6.30
N ARG A 43 -3.35 15.39 5.81
CA ARG A 43 -3.05 15.48 4.39
C ARG A 43 -2.77 14.08 3.86
N VAL A 44 -3.67 13.55 3.04
CA VAL A 44 -3.61 12.15 2.58
C VAL A 44 -3.40 12.11 1.06
N ALA A 45 -2.50 11.24 0.63
CA ALA A 45 -2.35 10.83 -0.75
C ALA A 45 -2.63 9.34 -0.92
N CYS A 46 -3.11 8.95 -2.10
CA CYS A 46 -3.37 7.56 -2.47
C CYS A 46 -2.61 7.18 -3.74
N LEU A 47 -1.94 6.03 -3.72
CA LEU A 47 -1.31 5.43 -4.90
C LEU A 47 -2.00 4.10 -5.23
N ASP A 48 -2.61 4.02 -6.40
CA ASP A 48 -3.25 2.80 -6.91
C ASP A 48 -2.27 2.09 -7.87
N LEU A 49 -1.73 0.94 -7.43
CA LEU A 49 -0.81 0.13 -8.23
C LEU A 49 -1.56 -0.85 -9.14
N ASP A 50 -2.88 -1.03 -8.98
CA ASP A 50 -3.67 -1.89 -9.86
C ASP A 50 -4.19 -1.12 -11.07
N HIS A 51 -3.29 -0.81 -12.01
CA HIS A 51 -3.60 -0.10 -13.26
C HIS A 51 -4.78 -0.70 -14.07
N ARG A 52 -5.08 -2.00 -13.91
CA ARG A 52 -6.19 -2.66 -14.60
C ARG A 52 -7.53 -2.35 -13.96
N GLN A 53 -7.61 -2.46 -12.64
CA GLN A 53 -8.88 -2.29 -11.91
C GLN A 53 -9.11 -0.85 -11.47
N ARG A 54 -8.04 -0.12 -11.13
CA ARG A 54 -8.04 1.27 -10.68
C ARG A 54 -9.11 1.53 -9.62
N THR A 55 -9.29 0.61 -8.67
CA THR A 55 -10.45 0.64 -7.79
C THR A 55 -10.43 1.87 -6.89
N VAL A 56 -9.26 2.21 -6.33
CA VAL A 56 -9.08 3.42 -5.52
C VAL A 56 -9.22 4.65 -6.41
N GLY A 57 -8.55 4.67 -7.56
CA GLY A 57 -8.62 5.80 -8.50
C GLY A 57 -10.06 6.12 -8.93
N ARG A 58 -10.79 5.12 -9.44
CA ARG A 58 -12.18 5.26 -9.88
C ARG A 58 -13.10 5.69 -8.74
N TYR A 59 -12.90 5.19 -7.52
CA TYR A 59 -13.70 5.60 -6.38
C TYR A 59 -13.55 7.11 -6.10
N LEU A 60 -12.30 7.59 -6.08
CA LEU A 60 -12.00 9.00 -5.78
C LEU A 60 -12.42 9.92 -6.95
N ASP A 61 -12.29 9.47 -8.20
CA ASP A 61 -12.82 10.16 -9.38
C ASP A 61 -14.35 10.34 -9.28
N ASN A 62 -15.08 9.25 -9.02
CA ASN A 62 -16.55 9.26 -8.86
C ASN A 62 -17.00 10.13 -7.69
N ARG A 63 -16.23 10.15 -6.60
CA ARG A 63 -16.48 11.02 -5.44
C ARG A 63 -16.33 12.48 -5.82
N ALA A 64 -15.27 12.85 -6.54
CA ALA A 64 -15.03 14.21 -7.01
C ALA A 64 -16.13 14.68 -7.97
N GLU A 65 -16.58 13.81 -8.89
CA GLU A 65 -17.72 14.11 -9.76
C GLU A 65 -19.02 14.33 -8.98
N THR A 66 -19.27 13.52 -7.95
CA THR A 66 -20.45 13.65 -7.11
C THR A 66 -20.44 14.98 -6.35
N MET A 67 -19.30 15.37 -5.78
CA MET A 67 -19.10 16.67 -5.14
C MET A 67 -19.37 17.83 -6.10
N LYS A 68 -18.90 17.74 -7.35
CA LYS A 68 -19.18 18.74 -8.39
C LYS A 68 -20.68 18.82 -8.70
N ARG A 69 -21.36 17.67 -8.84
CA ARG A 69 -22.80 17.62 -9.18
C ARG A 69 -23.70 18.21 -8.10
N ASN A 70 -23.37 18.00 -6.83
CA ASN A 70 -24.24 18.38 -5.71
C ASN A 70 -23.75 19.59 -4.90
N GLY A 71 -22.61 20.20 -5.30
CA GLY A 71 -22.02 21.35 -4.61
C GLY A 71 -21.47 21.04 -3.21
N SER A 72 -21.27 19.76 -2.87
CA SER A 72 -20.73 19.36 -1.56
C SER A 72 -19.21 19.50 -1.53
N VAL A 73 -18.69 19.97 -0.39
CA VAL A 73 -17.26 19.97 -0.10
C VAL A 73 -16.99 18.88 0.94
N LEU A 74 -16.25 17.85 0.54
CA LEU A 74 -15.89 16.73 1.40
C LEU A 74 -14.36 16.55 1.40
N PRO A 75 -13.78 15.98 2.47
CA PRO A 75 -12.38 15.60 2.48
C PRO A 75 -12.05 14.71 1.28
N MET A 76 -10.94 15.04 0.61
CA MET A 76 -10.51 14.43 -0.64
C MET A 76 -9.00 14.22 -0.61
N PRO A 77 -8.53 12.96 -0.51
CA PRO A 77 -7.13 12.64 -0.73
C PRO A 77 -6.68 13.03 -2.14
N ARG A 78 -5.41 13.42 -2.29
CA ARG A 78 -4.74 13.42 -3.60
C ARG A 78 -4.62 11.97 -4.06
N HIS A 79 -4.72 11.69 -5.37
CA HIS A 79 -4.55 10.32 -5.85
C HIS A 79 -3.93 10.25 -7.23
N ALA A 80 -3.20 9.16 -7.46
CA ALA A 80 -2.73 8.76 -8.79
C ALA A 80 -2.81 7.24 -8.94
N THR A 81 -2.90 6.79 -10.19
CA THR A 81 -2.74 5.39 -10.56
C THR A 81 -1.42 5.26 -11.32
N LEU A 82 -0.61 4.27 -10.97
CA LEU A 82 0.56 3.91 -11.78
C LEU A 82 0.05 3.34 -13.12
N SER A 83 0.12 4.10 -14.21
CA SER A 83 -0.43 3.69 -15.51
C SER A 83 0.60 2.96 -16.37
N GLU A 84 1.84 3.41 -16.30
CA GLU A 84 3.00 2.80 -16.94
C GLU A 84 3.77 2.04 -15.88
N GLN A 85 4.01 0.75 -16.13
CA GLN A 85 4.76 -0.12 -15.23
C GLN A 85 6.28 0.11 -15.40
N SER A 86 6.72 1.36 -15.30
CA SER A 86 8.13 1.75 -15.29
C SER A 86 8.58 2.13 -13.88
N GLU A 87 9.85 1.87 -13.57
CA GLU A 87 10.46 2.24 -12.29
C GLU A 87 10.48 3.76 -12.12
N ASP A 88 10.86 4.51 -13.16
CA ASP A 88 10.89 5.97 -13.16
C ASP A 88 9.52 6.58 -12.81
N GLN A 89 8.43 6.09 -13.43
CA GLN A 89 7.09 6.60 -13.11
C GLN A 89 6.67 6.25 -11.69
N PHE A 90 7.00 5.04 -11.21
CA PHE A 90 6.71 4.65 -9.84
C PHE A 90 7.43 5.54 -8.84
N GLU A 91 8.71 5.83 -9.07
CA GLU A 91 9.52 6.72 -8.23
C GLU A 91 8.96 8.16 -8.24
N ASP A 92 8.68 8.71 -9.42
CA ASP A 92 8.11 10.05 -9.58
C ASP A 92 6.76 10.20 -8.85
N LEU A 93 5.86 9.24 -9.06
CA LEU A 93 4.56 9.23 -8.37
C LEU A 93 4.72 9.07 -6.87
N TRP A 94 5.61 8.19 -6.42
CA TRP A 94 5.89 7.97 -5.00
C TRP A 94 6.33 9.27 -4.32
N HIS A 95 7.33 9.96 -4.89
CA HIS A 95 7.85 11.20 -4.34
C HIS A 95 6.80 12.32 -4.39
N SER A 96 6.14 12.51 -5.53
CA SER A 96 5.10 13.53 -5.72
C SER A 96 3.95 13.38 -4.71
N LEU A 97 3.52 12.15 -4.45
CA LEU A 97 2.42 11.86 -3.51
C LEU A 97 2.87 11.97 -2.05
N CYS A 98 4.12 11.64 -1.72
CA CYS A 98 4.66 11.88 -0.38
C CYS A 98 4.82 13.37 -0.09
N GLU A 99 5.23 14.18 -1.07
CA GLU A 99 5.46 15.60 -0.89
C GLU A 99 4.19 16.33 -0.39
N GLY A 100 4.29 16.90 0.81
CA GLY A 100 3.19 17.62 1.45
C GLY A 100 2.09 16.73 2.06
N SER A 101 2.28 15.41 2.10
CA SER A 101 1.32 14.46 2.69
C SER A 101 1.81 13.94 4.03
N ASP A 102 0.90 13.85 5.00
CA ASP A 102 1.14 13.18 6.29
C ASP A 102 1.06 11.66 6.11
N PHE A 103 0.16 11.19 5.23
CA PHE A 103 -0.02 9.76 4.94
C PHE A 103 -0.04 9.48 3.44
N LEU A 104 0.63 8.40 3.05
CA LEU A 104 0.49 7.78 1.72
C LEU A 104 -0.19 6.41 1.89
N VAL A 105 -1.38 6.26 1.31
CA VAL A 105 -2.11 4.99 1.26
C VAL A 105 -1.88 4.33 -0.09
N VAL A 106 -1.34 3.11 -0.10
CA VAL A 106 -1.04 2.37 -1.33
C VAL A 106 -1.94 1.14 -1.42
N ASP A 107 -2.70 1.01 -2.51
CA ASP A 107 -3.44 -0.22 -2.84
C ASP A 107 -2.67 -1.01 -3.89
N THR A 108 -2.40 -2.29 -3.60
CA THR A 108 -1.67 -3.19 -4.51
C THR A 108 -2.65 -4.00 -5.37
N PRO A 109 -2.25 -4.58 -6.50
CA PRO A 109 -3.07 -5.57 -7.16
C PRO A 109 -3.18 -6.87 -6.33
N GLY A 110 -4.24 -7.65 -6.58
CA GLY A 110 -4.48 -8.97 -5.97
C GLY A 110 -3.71 -10.09 -6.68
N ARG A 111 -2.42 -9.88 -6.94
CA ARG A 111 -1.49 -10.78 -7.62
C ARG A 111 -0.06 -10.39 -7.25
N ASP A 112 0.90 -11.24 -7.56
CA ASP A 112 2.31 -10.88 -7.43
C ASP A 112 2.71 -9.76 -8.41
N ASP A 113 3.32 -8.69 -7.90
CA ASP A 113 3.63 -7.48 -8.66
C ASP A 113 4.91 -6.81 -8.11
N PRO A 114 5.90 -6.46 -8.96
CA PRO A 114 7.15 -5.87 -8.50
C PRO A 114 6.97 -4.56 -7.71
N PHE A 115 6.07 -3.69 -8.15
CA PHE A 115 5.83 -2.40 -7.48
C PHE A 115 5.10 -2.60 -6.16
N ALA A 116 4.21 -3.58 -6.08
CA ALA A 116 3.57 -3.97 -4.82
C ALA A 116 4.60 -4.43 -3.78
N ARG A 117 5.59 -5.23 -4.20
CA ARG A 117 6.67 -5.68 -3.32
C ARG A 117 7.54 -4.53 -2.84
N THR A 118 7.94 -3.65 -3.75
CA THR A 118 8.71 -2.45 -3.41
C THR A 118 7.94 -1.56 -2.44
N ALA A 119 6.66 -1.29 -2.71
CA ALA A 119 5.81 -0.52 -1.81
C ALA A 119 5.71 -1.18 -0.42
N ALA A 120 5.46 -2.48 -0.35
CA ALA A 120 5.41 -3.22 0.91
C ALA A 120 6.73 -3.15 1.69
N ALA A 121 7.87 -3.22 1.00
CA ALA A 121 9.20 -3.05 1.60
C ALA A 121 9.44 -1.63 2.14
N LEU A 122 8.79 -0.61 1.57
CA LEU A 122 8.88 0.78 2.01
C LEU A 122 7.84 1.17 3.07
N ALA A 123 6.82 0.32 3.30
CA ALA A 123 5.69 0.62 4.18
C ALA A 123 6.10 0.84 5.66
N ASN A 124 5.60 1.89 6.29
CA ASN A 124 5.61 1.99 7.76
C ASN A 124 4.57 1.05 8.39
N THR A 125 3.45 0.84 7.71
CA THR A 125 2.39 -0.08 8.12
C THR A 125 1.95 -0.92 6.93
N LEU A 126 2.01 -2.25 7.09
CA LEU A 126 1.44 -3.19 6.14
C LEU A 126 0.10 -3.67 6.67
N VAL A 127 -0.94 -3.57 5.85
CA VAL A 127 -2.28 -4.08 6.14
C VAL A 127 -2.57 -5.20 5.14
N THR A 128 -2.86 -6.40 5.65
CA THR A 128 -3.18 -7.58 4.85
C THR A 128 -4.59 -8.05 5.19
N PRO A 129 -5.62 -7.53 4.50
CA PRO A 129 -6.98 -8.02 4.64
C PRO A 129 -7.04 -9.48 4.19
N MET A 130 -7.57 -10.37 5.02
CA MET A 130 -7.68 -11.81 4.74
C MET A 130 -9.14 -12.22 4.85
N ASN A 131 -9.57 -13.13 3.99
CA ASN A 131 -10.86 -13.80 4.21
C ASN A 131 -10.66 -14.92 5.24
N ASP A 132 -11.75 -15.41 5.80
CA ASP A 132 -11.72 -16.53 6.76
C ASP A 132 -11.55 -17.85 5.99
N SER A 133 -10.33 -18.10 5.51
CA SER A 133 -9.97 -19.29 4.73
C SER A 133 -8.59 -19.80 5.10
N PHE A 134 -8.45 -21.12 5.26
CA PHE A 134 -7.17 -21.79 5.51
C PHE A 134 -6.10 -21.46 4.46
N VAL A 135 -6.51 -21.23 3.21
CA VAL A 135 -5.60 -20.86 2.12
C VAL A 135 -5.03 -19.44 2.33
N ASP A 136 -5.70 -18.58 3.11
CA ASP A 136 -5.20 -17.24 3.43
C ASP A 136 -4.10 -17.27 4.50
N PHE A 137 -4.04 -18.30 5.35
CA PHE A 137 -2.97 -18.45 6.34
C PHE A 137 -1.60 -18.74 5.71
N ASP A 138 -1.58 -19.43 4.56
CA ASP A 138 -0.34 -19.70 3.80
C ASP A 138 0.37 -18.41 3.36
N LEU A 139 -0.35 -17.28 3.25
CA LEU A 139 0.21 -15.95 2.97
C LEU A 139 0.94 -15.33 4.16
N ILE A 140 0.75 -15.84 5.37
CA ILE A 140 1.48 -15.43 6.58
C ILE A 140 2.59 -16.45 6.89
N GLY A 141 2.32 -17.74 6.66
CA GLY A 141 3.29 -18.82 6.70
C GLY A 141 2.60 -20.16 6.50
N GLN A 142 3.31 -21.13 5.91
CA GLN A 142 2.79 -22.49 5.89
C GLN A 142 2.74 -23.01 7.32
N VAL A 143 1.56 -23.52 7.70
CA VAL A 143 1.31 -24.04 9.03
C VAL A 143 1.09 -25.55 8.92
N ASP A 144 1.72 -26.31 9.79
CA ASP A 144 1.45 -27.73 9.91
C ASP A 144 -0.03 -27.92 10.35
N PRO A 145 -0.82 -28.74 9.65
CA PRO A 145 -2.27 -28.81 9.85
C PRO A 145 -2.68 -29.49 11.17
N GLU A 146 -1.79 -30.25 11.81
CA GLU A 146 -2.08 -30.96 13.06
C GLU A 146 -1.49 -30.24 14.27
N THR A 147 -0.31 -29.64 14.11
CA THR A 147 0.45 -29.03 15.21
C THR A 147 0.35 -27.51 15.22
N TYR A 148 -0.18 -26.89 14.16
CA TYR A 148 -0.26 -25.44 13.96
C TYR A 148 1.09 -24.72 14.08
N GLN A 149 2.20 -25.44 13.92
CA GLN A 149 3.54 -24.85 13.88
C GLN A 149 3.83 -24.27 12.50
N VAL A 150 4.45 -23.09 12.47
CA VAL A 150 4.90 -22.46 11.22
C VAL A 150 6.08 -23.28 10.68
N THR A 151 5.87 -23.96 9.55
CA THR A 151 6.87 -24.81 8.89
C THR A 151 7.72 -24.04 7.90
N ARG A 152 7.15 -23.00 7.28
CA ARG A 152 7.86 -22.09 6.37
C ARG A 152 7.31 -20.66 6.47
N PRO A 153 8.16 -19.62 6.58
CA PRO A 153 7.68 -18.24 6.46
C PRO A 153 7.06 -18.02 5.08
N SER A 154 5.99 -17.22 5.01
CA SER A 154 5.44 -16.83 3.72
C SER A 154 6.38 -15.86 2.99
N PHE A 155 6.12 -15.70 1.70
CA PHE A 155 6.80 -14.73 0.85
C PHE A 155 6.77 -13.30 1.44
N TYR A 156 5.61 -12.83 1.94
CA TYR A 156 5.51 -11.53 2.59
C TYR A 156 6.28 -11.45 3.91
N SER A 157 6.30 -12.51 4.70
CA SER A 157 7.05 -12.56 5.96
C SER A 157 8.55 -12.41 5.71
N GLU A 158 9.11 -13.08 4.70
CA GLU A 158 10.52 -12.89 4.29
C GLU A 158 10.79 -11.46 3.80
N LEU A 159 9.91 -10.92 2.96
CA LEU A 159 10.05 -9.58 2.38
C LEU A 159 10.00 -8.47 3.45
N ILE A 160 9.09 -8.58 4.42
CA ILE A 160 8.99 -7.68 5.57
C ILE A 160 10.24 -7.82 6.46
N TRP A 161 10.70 -9.04 6.69
CA TRP A 161 11.86 -9.31 7.53
C TRP A 161 13.12 -8.66 6.97
N ASP A 162 13.33 -8.74 5.66
CA ASP A 162 14.48 -8.13 5.01
C ASP A 162 14.35 -6.59 4.90
N ALA A 163 13.15 -6.07 4.65
CA ALA A 163 12.88 -4.62 4.70
C ALA A 163 13.16 -4.02 6.10
N ARG A 164 12.76 -4.73 7.17
CA ARG A 164 13.04 -4.31 8.56
C ARG A 164 14.54 -4.34 8.88
N LYS A 165 15.27 -5.37 8.44
CA LYS A 165 16.73 -5.42 8.61
C LYS A 165 17.42 -4.26 7.90
N GLN A 166 17.00 -3.90 6.70
CA GLN A 166 17.58 -2.78 5.94
C GLN A 166 17.37 -1.44 6.64
N ARG A 167 16.17 -1.17 7.16
CA ARG A 167 15.91 0.06 7.94
C ARG A 167 16.68 0.11 9.26
N ALA A 168 16.79 -1.00 9.99
CA ALA A 168 17.56 -1.05 11.22
C ALA A 168 19.05 -0.69 10.98
N ARG A 169 19.60 -1.09 9.83
CA ARG A 169 20.97 -0.71 9.41
C ARG A 169 21.07 0.77 9.03
N ALA A 170 20.07 1.33 8.32
CA ALA A 170 20.06 2.74 7.93
C ALA A 170 19.95 3.70 9.13
N VAL A 171 19.11 3.36 10.12
CA VAL A 171 18.95 4.13 11.38
C VAL A 171 20.21 4.05 12.25
N SER A 172 20.92 2.92 12.24
CA SER A 172 22.19 2.77 12.98
C SER A 172 23.38 3.47 12.32
N ALA A 173 23.22 3.97 11.09
CA ALA A 173 24.29 4.58 10.30
C ALA A 173 24.26 6.12 10.28
N HIS A 174 23.25 6.77 10.89
CA HIS A 174 23.17 8.22 11.05
C HIS A 174 23.14 8.59 12.54
N PRO A 175 24.28 9.03 13.13
CA PRO A 175 24.35 9.53 14.50
C PRO A 175 23.77 10.94 14.66
#